data_AF-A0A7J4TWN8-F1
#
_entry.id   AF-A0A7J4TWN8-F1
#
_cell.length_a   1.000
_cell.length_b   1.000
_cell.length_c   1.000
_cell.angle_alpha   90.00
_cell.angle_beta   90.00
_cell.angle_gamma   90.00
#
_symmetry.space_group_name_H-M   'P 1'
#
loop_
_entity.id
_entity.type
_entity.pdbx_description
1 polymer ?
#
loop_
_entity_poly.entity_id
_entity_poly.type
_entity_poly.pdbx_seq_one_letter_code
_entity_poly.pdbx_strand_id
1 'polypeptide(L)'
;MMSMSLSGCFGSDEDALDVEPDGEDAWHYSVVAPIDTGINVYHVHFAMNESYPQWLLDGLGVTMWCNLTQEGSWTERYEADRSTCWDNITSQDIVWFVGTRIIGTTPDDETDIPILDDPSDGHGTAVTGSVLDANPDAVIFFVEGFSDAAVLAAANQPLVDIISTSFGPIGSIPVPGIEDATKVAVVHEGKIHTGASDNTPSPAVQDSTAGPPWSIGISGYAEEDDDQKETMSGSYPDIAADWTQLLPNHDDIDGYHVTSGTSFATPRTAGILSEVLETLRETGMDNGSGASEERGGFLVNSTNSLQSITNSDLREALNLSAWYPSFSTWDPTTGTLPISPVAPCTQVGWGVVNMSNIQPIIDHLDGTSEMPQRPADVVACMDANQQIREAYWSFVA
;
A
#
# COMPACT_ATOMS: atom_id res chain seq x y z
N MET A 1 -11.49 -81.17 -31.97
CA MET A 1 -12.42 -80.59 -32.96
C MET A 1 -12.67 -79.15 -32.51
N MET A 2 -12.41 -78.19 -33.43
CA MET A 2 -12.49 -76.70 -33.29
C MET A 2 -11.55 -76.07 -32.23
N SER A 3 -10.57 -75.20 -32.48
CA SER A 3 -10.27 -74.09 -33.44
C SER A 3 -10.34 -72.72 -32.72
N MET A 4 -9.16 -72.10 -32.53
CA MET A 4 -8.76 -70.66 -32.67
C MET A 4 -9.70 -69.53 -32.19
N SER A 5 -9.32 -68.35 -31.66
CA SER A 5 -8.12 -67.60 -31.17
C SER A 5 -8.70 -66.26 -30.62
N LEU A 6 -8.14 -65.45 -29.71
CA LEU A 6 -7.04 -64.50 -29.87
C LEU A 6 -6.92 -63.62 -28.59
N SER A 7 -5.66 -63.41 -28.17
CA SER A 7 -5.00 -62.31 -27.43
C SER A 7 -5.72 -61.33 -26.49
N GLY A 8 -5.05 -61.13 -25.34
CA GLY A 8 -5.06 -59.91 -24.53
C GLY A 8 -4.11 -60.04 -23.32
N CYS A 9 -2.80 -59.80 -23.52
CA CYS A 9 -1.81 -59.54 -22.46
C CYS A 9 -1.68 -58.03 -22.27
N PHE A 10 -1.45 -57.57 -21.05
CA PHE A 10 -0.52 -56.52 -20.56
C PHE A 10 -0.94 -56.27 -19.11
N GLY A 11 -0.10 -56.45 -18.09
CA GLY A 11 1.19 -55.80 -17.88
C GLY A 11 0.96 -54.90 -16.67
N SER A 12 1.59 -55.21 -15.54
CA SER A 12 1.44 -54.44 -14.29
C SER A 12 1.94 -53.02 -14.51
N ASP A 13 1.02 -52.06 -14.45
CA ASP A 13 1.36 -50.65 -14.39
C ASP A 13 2.11 -50.40 -13.07
N GLU A 14 3.40 -50.08 -13.20
CA GLU A 14 4.11 -49.36 -12.16
C GLU A 14 3.43 -48.00 -12.08
N ASP A 15 2.75 -47.73 -10.96
CA ASP A 15 2.26 -46.39 -10.63
C ASP A 15 3.48 -45.46 -10.62
N ALA A 16 3.67 -44.75 -11.74
CA ALA A 16 4.46 -43.55 -11.79
C ALA A 16 3.78 -42.58 -10.83
N LEU A 17 4.39 -42.41 -9.66
CA LEU A 17 4.19 -41.22 -8.85
C LEU A 17 4.53 -40.06 -9.78
N ASP A 18 3.51 -39.36 -10.28
CA ASP A 18 3.64 -37.99 -10.74
C ASP A 18 4.13 -37.19 -9.53
N VAL A 19 5.45 -37.12 -9.41
CA VAL A 19 6.11 -36.03 -8.70
C VAL A 19 5.79 -34.82 -9.56
N GLU A 20 4.82 -34.01 -9.11
CA GLU A 20 4.67 -32.66 -9.64
C GLU A 20 6.06 -32.01 -9.64
N PRO A 21 6.41 -31.28 -10.72
CA PRO A 21 7.70 -30.65 -10.77
C PRO A 21 7.80 -29.67 -9.58
N ASP A 22 8.72 -29.91 -8.66
CA ASP A 22 9.33 -28.83 -7.88
C ASP A 22 9.83 -27.81 -8.90
N GLY A 23 9.13 -26.69 -9.08
CA GLY A 23 9.45 -25.83 -10.22
C GLY A 23 8.52 -24.65 -10.52
N GLU A 24 8.18 -23.86 -9.53
CA GLU A 24 8.15 -22.39 -9.67
C GLU A 24 9.01 -21.85 -8.53
N ASP A 25 9.98 -20.98 -8.83
CA ASP A 25 10.75 -20.32 -7.78
C ASP A 25 9.73 -19.63 -6.86
N ALA A 26 9.71 -20.02 -5.58
CA ALA A 26 8.81 -19.42 -4.61
C ALA A 26 9.14 -17.92 -4.52
N TRP A 27 8.25 -17.10 -5.06
CA TRP A 27 8.35 -15.65 -4.99
C TRP A 27 7.25 -15.15 -4.07
N HIS A 28 7.68 -14.65 -2.90
CA HIS A 28 6.83 -13.96 -1.94
C HIS A 28 6.89 -12.46 -2.24
N TYR A 29 5.73 -11.82 -2.32
CA TYR A 29 5.60 -10.43 -2.71
C TYR A 29 4.41 -9.82 -2.01
N SER A 30 4.35 -8.49 -1.99
CA SER A 30 3.15 -7.74 -1.65
C SER A 30 2.84 -6.72 -2.73
N VAL A 31 1.54 -6.54 -3.01
CA VAL A 31 1.05 -5.60 -4.01
C VAL A 31 0.42 -4.40 -3.30
N VAL A 32 1.03 -3.23 -3.50
CA VAL A 32 0.54 -1.95 -3.00
C VAL A 32 -0.07 -1.17 -4.15
N ALA A 33 -1.24 -0.58 -3.93
CA ALA A 33 -1.92 0.28 -4.88
C ALA A 33 -1.98 1.74 -4.36
N PRO A 34 -0.95 2.55 -4.65
CA PRO A 34 -1.06 4.00 -4.53
C PRO A 34 -2.07 4.53 -5.54
N ILE A 35 -2.97 5.41 -5.08
CA ILE A 35 -3.97 6.07 -5.90
C ILE A 35 -3.69 7.57 -5.90
N ASP A 36 -3.35 8.14 -7.07
CA ASP A 36 -2.87 9.52 -7.16
C ASP A 36 -2.93 10.13 -8.59
N THR A 37 -2.35 11.33 -8.80
CA THR A 37 -2.43 12.15 -10.03
C THR A 37 -1.85 11.51 -11.29
N GLY A 38 -0.76 10.76 -11.14
CA GLY A 38 0.06 10.21 -12.21
C GLY A 38 1.44 9.84 -11.68
N ILE A 39 2.28 9.23 -12.52
CA ILE A 39 3.61 8.76 -12.11
C ILE A 39 4.65 8.88 -13.22
N ASN A 40 5.84 9.35 -12.85
CA ASN A 40 7.02 9.36 -13.71
C ASN A 40 7.71 7.99 -13.70
N VAL A 41 7.22 7.08 -14.54
CA VAL A 41 7.77 5.72 -14.70
C VAL A 41 9.20 5.68 -15.23
N TYR A 42 9.74 6.79 -15.75
CA TYR A 42 11.12 6.87 -16.23
C TYR A 42 12.15 7.08 -15.13
N HIS A 43 11.71 7.47 -13.93
CA HIS A 43 12.60 7.76 -12.82
C HIS A 43 13.33 6.48 -12.37
N VAL A 44 14.66 6.57 -12.17
CA VAL A 44 15.51 5.41 -11.84
C VAL A 44 15.14 4.76 -10.51
N HIS A 45 14.43 5.49 -9.65
CA HIS A 45 13.88 4.97 -8.40
C HIS A 45 12.93 3.78 -8.62
N PHE A 46 12.23 3.74 -9.76
CA PHE A 46 11.29 2.68 -10.10
C PHE A 46 11.90 1.57 -10.95
N ALA A 47 13.17 1.70 -11.35
CA ALA A 47 13.82 0.73 -12.22
C ALA A 47 13.98 -0.62 -11.52
N MET A 48 13.73 -1.70 -12.25
CA MET A 48 13.99 -3.07 -11.80
C MET A 48 14.96 -3.77 -12.76
N ASN A 49 15.88 -4.55 -12.20
CA ASN A 49 16.87 -5.31 -12.98
C ASN A 49 16.28 -6.57 -13.61
N GLU A 50 15.22 -7.09 -13.00
CA GLU A 50 14.56 -8.35 -13.38
C GLU A 50 13.20 -8.06 -14.01
N SER A 51 12.56 -9.07 -14.56
CA SER A 51 11.19 -8.96 -15.08
C SER A 51 10.23 -9.57 -14.06
N TYR A 52 9.02 -9.02 -13.93
CA TYR A 52 7.96 -9.75 -13.25
C TYR A 52 7.67 -11.08 -13.96
N PRO A 53 7.24 -12.13 -13.22
CA PRO A 53 6.89 -13.40 -13.80
C PRO A 53 5.59 -13.25 -14.56
N GLN A 54 5.43 -14.06 -15.60
CA GLN A 54 4.22 -13.98 -16.42
C GLN A 54 2.94 -14.26 -15.61
N TRP A 55 2.99 -15.17 -14.63
CA TRP A 55 1.82 -15.48 -13.80
C TRP A 55 1.34 -14.28 -12.97
N LEU A 56 2.25 -13.38 -12.55
CA LEU A 56 1.90 -12.18 -11.79
C LEU A 56 1.23 -11.15 -12.72
N LEU A 57 1.81 -10.94 -13.91
CA LEU A 57 1.27 -10.04 -14.92
C LEU A 57 -0.12 -10.51 -15.40
N ASP A 58 -0.28 -11.81 -15.62
CA ASP A 58 -1.56 -12.43 -15.97
C ASP A 58 -2.56 -12.31 -14.82
N GLY A 59 -2.13 -12.51 -13.57
CA GLY A 59 -2.96 -12.38 -12.37
C GLY A 59 -3.44 -10.96 -12.12
N LEU A 60 -2.60 -9.96 -12.42
CA LEU A 60 -2.98 -8.54 -12.38
C LEU A 60 -3.80 -8.12 -13.62
N GLY A 61 -3.93 -8.99 -14.62
CA GLY A 61 -4.72 -8.71 -15.82
C GLY A 61 -4.07 -7.70 -16.77
N VAL A 62 -2.73 -7.65 -16.83
CA VAL A 62 -2.00 -6.76 -17.73
C VAL A 62 -2.44 -6.97 -19.18
N THR A 63 -2.88 -5.89 -19.84
CA THR A 63 -3.36 -5.90 -21.23
C THR A 63 -2.37 -5.27 -22.20
N MET A 64 -1.43 -4.47 -21.69
CA MET A 64 -0.50 -3.68 -22.50
C MET A 64 0.90 -3.66 -21.88
N TRP A 65 1.92 -3.67 -22.75
CA TRP A 65 3.33 -3.63 -22.38
C TRP A 65 4.01 -2.43 -23.04
N CYS A 66 4.54 -1.53 -22.22
CA CYS A 66 5.29 -0.39 -22.68
C CYS A 66 6.80 -0.63 -22.49
N ASN A 67 7.54 -0.79 -23.58
CA ASN A 67 9.00 -0.87 -23.55
C ASN A 67 9.58 0.54 -23.54
N LEU A 68 9.94 1.03 -22.35
CA LEU A 68 10.39 2.40 -22.16
C LEU A 68 11.81 2.64 -22.69
N THR A 69 12.02 3.79 -23.31
CA THR A 69 13.33 4.27 -23.72
C THR A 69 14.21 4.56 -22.49
N GLN A 70 15.45 4.08 -22.51
CA GLN A 70 16.38 4.13 -21.38
C GLN A 70 17.48 5.20 -21.52
N GLU A 71 17.53 5.90 -22.66
CA GLU A 71 18.55 6.91 -22.95
C GLU A 71 17.92 8.28 -23.18
N GLY A 72 18.62 9.34 -22.77
CA GLY A 72 18.16 10.72 -22.89
C GLY A 72 17.51 11.27 -21.62
N SER A 73 17.16 12.55 -21.69
CA SER A 73 16.37 13.28 -20.69
C SER A 73 14.92 12.77 -20.63
N TRP A 74 14.19 13.17 -19.58
CA TRP A 74 12.77 12.86 -19.42
C TRP A 74 11.95 13.18 -20.68
N THR A 75 12.08 14.40 -21.22
CA THR A 75 11.36 14.82 -22.42
C THR A 75 11.74 14.00 -23.66
N GLU A 76 13.02 13.66 -23.82
CA GLU A 76 13.48 12.86 -24.96
C GLU A 76 12.94 11.42 -24.91
N ARG A 77 12.86 10.83 -23.71
CA ARG A 77 12.28 9.48 -23.51
C ARG A 77 10.78 9.50 -23.76
N TYR A 78 10.06 10.46 -23.17
CA TYR A 78 8.62 10.63 -23.40
C TYR A 78 8.28 10.76 -24.89
N GLU A 79 8.95 11.66 -25.62
CA GLU A 79 8.69 11.84 -27.06
C GLU A 79 9.07 10.62 -27.90
N ALA A 80 10.10 9.87 -27.50
CA ALA A 80 10.49 8.63 -28.18
C ALA A 80 9.43 7.53 -28.05
N ASP A 81 8.82 7.41 -26.86
CA ASP A 81 7.87 6.34 -26.56
C ASP A 81 6.42 6.71 -26.91
N ARG A 82 6.14 7.99 -27.16
CA ARG A 82 4.78 8.54 -27.33
C ARG A 82 3.91 7.72 -28.26
N SER A 83 4.35 7.53 -29.51
CA SER A 83 3.56 6.81 -30.52
C SER A 83 3.43 5.31 -30.29
N THR A 84 4.31 4.72 -29.47
CA THR A 84 4.37 3.26 -29.23
C THR A 84 3.74 2.85 -27.90
N CYS A 85 3.66 3.77 -26.94
CA CYS A 85 3.11 3.55 -25.61
C CYS A 85 2.00 4.58 -25.34
N TRP A 86 2.37 5.82 -24.98
CA TRP A 86 1.46 6.82 -24.40
C TRP A 86 0.24 7.16 -25.26
N ASP A 87 0.39 7.32 -26.57
CA ASP A 87 -0.71 7.65 -27.51
C ASP A 87 -1.72 6.48 -27.67
N ASN A 88 -1.46 5.30 -27.10
CA ASN A 88 -2.27 4.09 -27.27
C ASN A 88 -2.97 3.62 -25.98
N ILE A 89 -2.62 4.18 -24.82
CA ILE A 89 -3.21 3.79 -23.52
C ILE A 89 -4.67 4.26 -23.47
N THR A 90 -5.56 3.39 -23.00
CA THR A 90 -6.97 3.71 -22.76
C THR A 90 -7.38 3.39 -21.32
N SER A 91 -8.56 3.85 -20.89
CA SER A 91 -9.09 3.56 -19.55
C SER A 91 -9.45 2.10 -19.29
N GLN A 92 -9.34 1.23 -20.31
CA GLN A 92 -9.51 -0.22 -20.18
C GLN A 92 -8.19 -0.96 -19.97
N ASP A 93 -7.07 -0.26 -20.10
CA ASP A 93 -5.76 -0.89 -20.07
C ASP A 93 -5.19 -1.00 -18.66
N ILE A 94 -4.54 -2.13 -18.42
CA ILE A 94 -3.61 -2.34 -17.31
C ILE A 94 -2.24 -2.48 -17.96
N VAL A 95 -1.39 -1.47 -17.75
CA VAL A 95 -0.15 -1.28 -18.47
C VAL A 95 1.01 -1.69 -17.59
N TRP A 96 1.85 -2.62 -18.04
CA TRP A 96 3.15 -2.83 -17.42
C TRP A 96 4.22 -2.02 -18.15
N PHE A 97 4.96 -1.22 -17.38
CA PHE A 97 6.11 -0.47 -17.85
C PHE A 97 7.36 -1.34 -17.72
N VAL A 98 7.76 -1.94 -18.84
CA VAL A 98 8.79 -3.00 -18.84
C VAL A 98 10.11 -2.45 -18.31
N GLY A 99 10.70 -3.16 -17.35
CA GLY A 99 11.93 -2.76 -16.67
C GLY A 99 11.71 -1.81 -15.49
N THR A 100 10.45 -1.59 -15.09
CA THR A 100 10.10 -0.85 -13.86
C THR A 100 9.16 -1.68 -12.99
N ARG A 101 9.10 -1.32 -11.70
CA ARG A 101 8.21 -1.93 -10.71
C ARG A 101 6.74 -1.57 -10.90
N ILE A 102 6.41 -0.73 -11.88
CA ILE A 102 5.11 -0.09 -12.02
C ILE A 102 4.21 -0.85 -13.00
N ILE A 103 3.04 -1.23 -12.51
CA ILE A 103 1.89 -1.65 -13.31
C ILE A 103 0.81 -0.61 -13.07
N GLY A 104 0.42 0.12 -14.12
CA GLY A 104 -0.46 1.28 -14.03
C GLY A 104 -1.83 1.05 -14.67
N THR A 105 -2.84 1.71 -14.14
CA THR A 105 -4.17 1.81 -14.78
C THR A 105 -4.80 3.17 -14.47
N THR A 106 -5.80 3.52 -15.26
CA THR A 106 -6.50 4.81 -15.22
C THR A 106 -7.98 4.58 -15.50
N PRO A 107 -8.79 4.31 -14.46
CA PRO A 107 -10.20 3.94 -14.66
C PRO A 107 -11.08 5.11 -15.13
N ASP A 108 -10.59 6.35 -15.02
CA ASP A 108 -11.28 7.55 -15.48
C ASP A 108 -10.66 8.07 -16.80
N ASP A 109 -11.48 8.55 -17.74
CA ASP A 109 -11.05 8.98 -19.09
C ASP A 109 -10.78 10.49 -19.22
N GLU A 110 -10.66 11.20 -18.10
CA GLU A 110 -10.56 12.66 -18.06
C GLU A 110 -9.12 13.22 -18.09
N THR A 111 -8.11 12.38 -18.34
CA THR A 111 -6.69 12.78 -18.35
C THR A 111 -6.12 12.88 -19.77
N ASP A 112 -5.25 13.86 -20.01
CA ASP A 112 -4.68 14.12 -21.34
C ASP A 112 -3.65 13.04 -21.75
N ILE A 113 -2.90 12.51 -20.78
CA ILE A 113 -1.93 11.42 -20.96
C ILE A 113 -2.16 10.44 -19.81
N PRO A 114 -2.84 9.31 -20.04
CA PRO A 114 -3.20 8.44 -18.94
C PRO A 114 -1.99 7.84 -18.23
N ILE A 115 -2.06 7.75 -16.89
CA ILE A 115 -1.07 7.25 -15.93
C ILE A 115 0.18 8.12 -15.78
N LEU A 116 0.65 8.79 -16.84
CA LEU A 116 1.87 9.60 -16.78
C LEU A 116 1.62 10.88 -15.99
N ASP A 117 2.55 11.18 -15.07
CA ASP A 117 2.46 12.40 -14.26
C ASP A 117 2.38 13.67 -15.12
N ASP A 118 1.57 14.63 -14.68
CA ASP A 118 1.53 15.97 -15.28
C ASP A 118 2.88 16.66 -14.95
N PRO A 119 3.60 17.24 -15.93
CA PRO A 119 4.81 18.01 -15.62
C PRO A 119 4.64 19.13 -14.59
N SER A 120 3.40 19.55 -14.30
CA SER A 120 3.03 20.55 -13.30
C SER A 120 2.51 19.99 -11.98
N ASP A 121 2.31 18.66 -11.88
CA ASP A 121 1.90 17.96 -10.67
C ASP A 121 2.73 16.68 -10.50
N GLY A 122 3.59 16.64 -9.47
CA GLY A 122 4.54 15.53 -9.25
C GLY A 122 4.16 14.61 -8.10
N HIS A 123 2.92 14.71 -7.63
CA HIS A 123 2.52 14.16 -6.35
C HIS A 123 2.57 12.62 -6.34
N GLY A 124 1.98 11.96 -7.35
CA GLY A 124 1.95 10.50 -7.41
C GLY A 124 3.33 9.85 -7.58
N THR A 125 4.28 10.53 -8.23
CA THR A 125 5.70 10.11 -8.26
C THR A 125 6.30 10.03 -6.85
N ALA A 126 6.17 11.10 -6.05
CA ALA A 126 6.69 11.14 -4.70
C ALA A 126 5.97 10.14 -3.78
N VAL A 127 4.64 10.06 -3.87
CA VAL A 127 3.81 9.11 -3.11
C VAL A 127 4.24 7.67 -3.37
N THR A 128 4.44 7.29 -4.63
CA THR A 128 4.87 5.93 -4.98
C THR A 128 6.31 5.66 -4.53
N GLY A 129 7.20 6.65 -4.66
CA GLY A 129 8.56 6.55 -4.12
C GLY A 129 8.57 6.28 -2.62
N SER A 130 7.67 6.91 -1.86
CA SER A 130 7.58 6.72 -0.41
C SER A 130 7.20 5.28 -0.01
N VAL A 131 6.37 4.59 -0.82
CA VAL A 131 6.11 3.15 -0.65
C VAL A 131 7.41 2.35 -0.83
N LEU A 132 8.13 2.61 -1.92
CA LEU A 132 9.33 1.84 -2.29
C LEU A 132 10.54 2.14 -1.41
N ASP A 133 10.64 3.34 -0.83
CA ASP A 133 11.66 3.62 0.17
C ASP A 133 11.44 2.77 1.45
N ALA A 134 10.22 2.27 1.69
CA ALA A 134 9.89 1.42 2.84
C ALA A 134 9.99 -0.07 2.49
N ASN A 135 9.42 -0.48 1.36
CA ASN A 135 9.63 -1.81 0.80
C ASN A 135 10.12 -1.67 -0.65
N PRO A 136 11.44 -1.79 -0.88
CA PRO A 136 12.02 -1.70 -2.22
C PRO A 136 11.57 -2.80 -3.18
N ASP A 137 11.02 -3.92 -2.68
CA ASP A 137 10.61 -5.09 -3.45
C ASP A 137 9.09 -5.17 -3.71
N ALA A 138 8.31 -4.24 -3.16
CA ALA A 138 6.88 -4.15 -3.37
C ALA A 138 6.51 -4.06 -4.87
N VAL A 139 5.46 -4.78 -5.24
CA VAL A 139 4.82 -4.67 -6.55
C VAL A 139 3.87 -3.49 -6.52
N ILE A 140 4.06 -2.52 -7.42
CA ILE A 140 3.21 -1.33 -7.47
C ILE A 140 2.11 -1.51 -8.53
N PHE A 141 0.87 -1.55 -8.07
CA PHE A 141 -0.32 -1.43 -8.90
C PHE A 141 -0.85 0.01 -8.82
N PHE A 142 -0.21 0.92 -9.55
CA PHE A 142 -0.55 2.34 -9.52
C PHE A 142 -1.90 2.59 -10.18
N VAL A 143 -2.76 3.36 -9.52
CA VAL A 143 -4.07 3.76 -10.09
C VAL A 143 -4.12 5.28 -10.18
N GLU A 144 -4.26 5.79 -11.39
CA GLU A 144 -4.46 7.23 -11.60
C GLU A 144 -5.89 7.63 -11.19
N GLY A 145 -6.02 8.70 -10.41
CA GLY A 145 -7.30 9.34 -10.11
C GLY A 145 -7.54 9.61 -8.62
N PHE A 146 -8.71 10.17 -8.31
CA PHE A 146 -9.14 10.55 -6.95
C PHE A 146 -10.57 10.07 -6.62
N SER A 147 -11.12 9.21 -7.47
CA SER A 147 -12.53 8.86 -7.49
C SER A 147 -12.83 7.53 -6.80
N ASP A 148 -14.11 7.27 -6.54
CA ASP A 148 -14.57 5.94 -6.19
C ASP A 148 -14.19 4.90 -7.25
N ALA A 149 -14.17 5.27 -8.54
CA ALA A 149 -13.78 4.36 -9.61
C ALA A 149 -12.31 3.94 -9.49
N ALA A 150 -11.42 4.87 -9.14
CA ALA A 150 -10.02 4.60 -8.85
C ALA A 150 -9.86 3.65 -7.66
N VAL A 151 -10.53 3.93 -6.54
CA VAL A 151 -10.48 3.07 -5.36
C VAL A 151 -11.09 1.70 -5.65
N LEU A 152 -12.20 1.62 -6.39
CA LEU A 152 -12.82 0.36 -6.78
C LEU A 152 -11.98 -0.46 -7.76
N ALA A 153 -11.19 0.18 -8.64
CA ALA A 153 -10.25 -0.55 -9.50
C ALA A 153 -9.20 -1.30 -8.66
N ALA A 154 -8.62 -0.64 -7.66
CA ALA A 154 -7.70 -1.28 -6.72
C ALA A 154 -8.40 -2.28 -5.78
N ALA A 155 -9.62 -1.97 -5.32
CA ALA A 155 -10.41 -2.84 -4.45
C ALA A 155 -10.77 -4.16 -5.14
N ASN A 156 -11.15 -4.12 -6.42
CA ASN A 156 -11.57 -5.31 -7.16
C ASN A 156 -10.39 -6.09 -7.77
N GLN A 157 -9.16 -5.54 -7.76
CA GLN A 157 -7.97 -6.24 -8.24
C GLN A 157 -7.54 -7.35 -7.27
N PRO A 158 -7.70 -8.65 -7.57
CA PRO A 158 -7.59 -9.71 -6.57
C PRO A 158 -6.25 -9.77 -5.84
N LEU A 159 -5.15 -9.37 -6.49
CA LEU A 159 -3.81 -9.45 -5.92
C LEU A 159 -3.41 -8.27 -5.04
N VAL A 160 -4.15 -7.16 -5.06
CA VAL A 160 -3.83 -5.97 -4.23
C VAL A 160 -4.05 -6.25 -2.75
N ASP A 161 -3.03 -5.96 -1.93
CA ASP A 161 -3.05 -6.12 -0.48
C ASP A 161 -3.47 -4.83 0.24
N ILE A 162 -2.86 -3.73 -0.19
CA ILE A 162 -2.88 -2.45 0.51
C ILE A 162 -3.22 -1.37 -0.52
N ILE A 163 -4.23 -0.58 -0.22
CA ILE A 163 -4.60 0.62 -0.98
C ILE A 163 -4.17 1.84 -0.18
N SER A 164 -3.45 2.76 -0.84
CA SER A 164 -2.99 4.00 -0.21
C SER A 164 -3.54 5.21 -0.95
N THR A 165 -4.22 6.10 -0.21
CA THR A 165 -4.80 7.32 -0.76
C THR A 165 -4.20 8.53 -0.05
N SER A 166 -3.43 9.31 -0.81
CA SER A 166 -2.62 10.43 -0.31
C SER A 166 -3.27 11.80 -0.53
N PHE A 167 -4.60 11.83 -0.60
CA PHE A 167 -5.41 12.99 -0.91
C PHE A 167 -6.63 13.07 0.01
N GLY A 168 -7.21 14.25 0.14
CA GLY A 168 -8.39 14.45 0.98
C GLY A 168 -8.88 15.90 0.97
N PRO A 169 -10.05 16.18 1.57
CA PRO A 169 -10.59 17.53 1.63
C PRO A 169 -9.76 18.41 2.58
N ILE A 170 -9.22 19.51 2.06
CA ILE A 170 -8.43 20.47 2.84
C ILE A 170 -9.21 20.95 4.07
N GLY A 171 -8.59 20.88 5.25
CA GLY A 171 -9.19 21.20 6.54
C GLY A 171 -10.15 20.15 7.07
N SER A 172 -10.10 18.92 6.53
CA SER A 172 -11.05 17.84 6.79
C SER A 172 -12.49 18.35 6.77
N ILE A 173 -12.83 19.12 5.72
CA ILE A 173 -14.19 19.62 5.54
C ILE A 173 -15.10 18.38 5.39
N PRO A 174 -16.22 18.32 6.13
CA PRO A 174 -17.10 17.16 6.17
C PRO A 174 -17.90 17.04 4.87
N VAL A 175 -17.26 16.53 3.81
CA VAL A 175 -17.87 16.20 2.52
C VAL A 175 -17.69 14.71 2.23
N PRO A 176 -18.71 14.07 1.63
CA PRO A 176 -18.54 12.75 1.04
C PRO A 176 -17.39 12.76 0.02
N GLY A 177 -16.68 11.65 -0.07
CA GLY A 177 -15.56 11.40 -0.96
C GLY A 177 -15.52 9.92 -1.32
N ILE A 178 -14.41 9.25 -1.01
CA ILE A 178 -14.13 7.87 -1.40
C ILE A 178 -14.52 6.81 -0.35
N GLU A 179 -15.26 7.21 0.70
CA GLU A 179 -15.55 6.36 1.85
C GLU A 179 -16.28 5.06 1.46
N ASP A 180 -17.22 5.11 0.52
CA ASP A 180 -17.98 3.93 0.10
C ASP A 180 -17.10 2.93 -0.66
N ALA A 181 -16.23 3.41 -1.54
CA ALA A 181 -15.27 2.55 -2.24
C ALA A 181 -14.22 1.96 -1.30
N THR A 182 -13.72 2.73 -0.33
CA THR A 182 -12.78 2.21 0.68
C THR A 182 -13.44 1.19 1.61
N LYS A 183 -14.76 1.32 1.85
CA LYS A 183 -15.53 0.31 2.58
C LYS A 183 -15.57 -1.01 1.83
N VAL A 184 -15.71 -0.98 0.51
CA VAL A 184 -15.62 -2.18 -0.32
C VAL A 184 -14.24 -2.82 -0.16
N ALA A 185 -13.16 -2.05 -0.35
CA ALA A 185 -11.80 -2.57 -0.22
C ALA A 185 -11.55 -3.26 1.12
N VAL A 186 -11.98 -2.65 2.24
CA VAL A 186 -11.61 -3.15 3.57
C VAL A 186 -12.62 -4.16 4.11
N VAL A 187 -13.90 -3.83 4.05
CA VAL A 187 -14.95 -4.63 4.72
C VAL A 187 -15.41 -5.79 3.85
N HIS A 188 -15.44 -5.61 2.52
CA HIS A 188 -15.88 -6.64 1.59
C HIS A 188 -14.70 -7.46 1.07
N GLU A 189 -13.60 -6.81 0.68
CA GLU A 189 -12.44 -7.48 0.08
C GLU A 189 -11.31 -7.80 1.08
N GLY A 190 -11.46 -7.42 2.36
CA GLY A 190 -10.50 -7.77 3.42
C GLY A 190 -9.12 -7.10 3.31
N LYS A 191 -8.95 -6.13 2.42
CA LYS A 191 -7.68 -5.43 2.14
C LYS A 191 -7.38 -4.37 3.19
N ILE A 192 -6.13 -3.91 3.24
CA ILE A 192 -5.76 -2.75 4.05
C ILE A 192 -6.03 -1.46 3.26
N HIS A 193 -6.52 -0.44 3.94
CA HIS A 193 -6.55 0.92 3.42
C HIS A 193 -5.83 1.87 4.37
N THR A 194 -4.83 2.60 3.86
CA THR A 194 -4.17 3.72 4.54
C THR A 194 -4.60 5.02 3.89
N GLY A 195 -5.19 5.92 4.68
CA GLY A 195 -5.69 7.20 4.20
C GLY A 195 -5.02 8.38 4.88
N ALA A 196 -4.59 9.35 4.08
CA ALA A 196 -3.99 10.58 4.58
C ALA A 196 -4.99 11.44 5.35
N SER A 197 -4.61 11.85 6.56
CA SER A 197 -5.32 12.91 7.28
C SER A 197 -4.97 14.27 6.69
N ASP A 198 -5.71 15.31 7.05
CA ASP A 198 -5.42 16.66 6.56
C ASP A 198 -4.06 17.19 7.06
N ASN A 199 -3.41 18.03 6.25
CA ASN A 199 -2.13 18.66 6.58
C ASN A 199 -2.26 19.80 7.62
N THR A 200 -3.47 20.09 8.10
CA THR A 200 -3.75 21.01 9.22
C THR A 200 -4.21 20.24 10.46
N PRO A 201 -4.32 20.86 11.67
CA PRO A 201 -4.70 20.15 12.90
C PRO A 201 -6.17 19.71 12.92
N SER A 202 -6.84 19.73 11.77
CA SER A 202 -8.24 19.39 11.62
C SER A 202 -8.48 17.93 12.03
N PRO A 203 -9.58 17.62 12.73
CA PRO A 203 -9.86 16.25 13.14
C PRO A 203 -10.06 15.33 11.93
N ALA A 204 -9.28 14.25 11.87
CA ALA A 204 -9.36 13.23 10.84
C ALA A 204 -10.72 12.50 10.85
N VAL A 205 -11.43 12.51 11.98
CA VAL A 205 -12.73 11.86 12.18
C VAL A 205 -13.71 12.05 11.02
N GLN A 206 -13.84 13.28 10.51
CA GLN A 206 -14.80 13.62 9.44
C GLN A 206 -14.19 13.64 8.04
N ASP A 207 -12.89 13.37 7.94
CA ASP A 207 -12.16 13.33 6.68
C ASP A 207 -12.56 12.10 5.88
N SER A 208 -12.97 12.24 4.61
CA SER A 208 -13.46 11.11 3.81
C SER A 208 -12.39 10.08 3.44
N THR A 209 -11.12 10.40 3.64
CA THR A 209 -10.01 9.49 3.37
C THR A 209 -9.53 8.79 4.64
N ALA A 210 -9.16 9.56 5.66
CA ALA A 210 -8.64 9.03 6.93
C ALA A 210 -9.71 8.68 7.95
N GLY A 211 -10.85 9.36 7.92
CA GLY A 211 -11.91 9.29 8.91
C GLY A 211 -12.78 8.03 8.91
N PRO A 212 -13.05 7.34 7.78
CA PRO A 212 -13.92 6.18 7.80
C PRO A 212 -13.42 5.09 8.77
N PRO A 213 -14.27 4.45 9.59
CA PRO A 213 -13.83 3.54 10.67
C PRO A 213 -13.06 2.30 10.18
N TRP A 214 -13.21 1.98 8.90
CA TRP A 214 -12.50 0.89 8.22
C TRP A 214 -11.19 1.34 7.59
N SER A 215 -10.82 2.62 7.59
CA SER A 215 -9.52 3.12 7.09
C SER A 215 -8.51 3.25 8.23
N ILE A 216 -7.21 3.07 7.96
CA ILE A 216 -6.15 3.48 8.89
C ILE A 216 -5.84 4.94 8.57
N GLY A 217 -6.28 5.86 9.43
CA GLY A 217 -6.03 7.28 9.27
C GLY A 217 -4.60 7.63 9.68
N ILE A 218 -3.81 8.16 8.75
CA ILE A 218 -2.39 8.47 8.95
C ILE A 218 -2.19 9.98 9.07
N SER A 219 -1.55 10.43 10.14
CA SER A 219 -1.02 11.80 10.27
C SER A 219 0.50 11.84 10.09
N GLY A 220 1.04 13.04 10.08
CA GLY A 220 2.48 13.26 10.05
C GLY A 220 3.15 13.11 11.40
N TYR A 221 4.37 12.61 11.38
CA TYR A 221 5.38 12.79 12.40
C TYR A 221 6.74 13.01 11.71
N ALA A 222 7.41 14.14 11.91
CA ALA A 222 8.75 14.31 11.36
C ALA A 222 9.75 13.51 12.18
N GLU A 223 10.53 12.72 11.46
CA GLU A 223 11.70 12.07 12.01
C GLU A 223 12.94 12.94 11.77
N GLU A 224 14.01 12.64 12.52
CA GLU A 224 15.33 13.25 12.34
C GLU A 224 15.37 14.79 12.46
N ASP A 225 15.97 15.47 11.49
CA ASP A 225 16.32 16.90 11.53
C ASP A 225 15.21 17.84 11.00
N ASP A 226 14.00 17.34 10.71
CA ASP A 226 12.96 18.09 9.98
C ASP A 226 12.11 19.08 10.83
N ASP A 227 12.72 19.68 11.85
CA ASP A 227 12.14 20.83 12.55
C ASP A 227 10.69 20.61 13.06
N GLN A 228 10.30 19.37 13.36
CA GLN A 228 9.05 18.92 13.99
C GLN A 228 7.70 19.58 13.52
N LYS A 229 7.58 20.00 12.25
CA LYS A 229 6.43 20.77 11.69
C LYS A 229 5.06 20.03 11.70
N GLU A 230 5.04 18.77 12.09
CA GLU A 230 3.97 17.75 12.09
C GLU A 230 2.85 17.89 13.12
N THR A 231 3.07 18.56 14.27
CA THR A 231 2.06 18.59 15.36
C THR A 231 0.78 19.35 14.97
N MET A 232 0.78 19.86 13.75
CA MET A 232 -0.30 20.56 13.09
C MET A 232 -0.89 19.75 11.92
N SER A 233 -0.65 18.45 11.79
CA SER A 233 -1.25 17.63 10.73
C SER A 233 -2.16 16.55 11.33
N GLY A 234 -3.45 16.56 10.97
CA GLY A 234 -4.47 15.59 11.38
C GLY A 234 -4.57 15.36 12.89
N SER A 235 -5.63 15.85 13.55
CA SER A 235 -5.90 15.41 14.93
C SER A 235 -6.77 14.16 14.96
N TYR A 236 -6.64 13.36 16.01
CA TYR A 236 -7.32 12.06 16.15
C TYR A 236 -7.08 11.06 15.00
N PRO A 237 -5.83 10.88 14.52
CA PRO A 237 -5.50 9.83 13.56
C PRO A 237 -5.52 8.45 14.25
N ASP A 238 -5.34 7.38 13.47
CA ASP A 238 -4.99 6.07 14.01
C ASP A 238 -3.49 5.97 14.32
N ILE A 239 -2.65 6.45 13.40
CA ILE A 239 -1.19 6.34 13.45
C ILE A 239 -0.57 7.64 12.92
N ALA A 240 0.61 7.99 13.39
CA ALA A 240 1.47 8.98 12.76
C ALA A 240 2.71 8.31 12.13
N ALA A 241 3.20 8.82 11.02
CA ALA A 241 4.36 8.27 10.32
C ALA A 241 5.20 9.37 9.66
N ASP A 242 6.35 8.99 9.11
CA ASP A 242 7.37 9.91 8.60
C ASP A 242 6.80 10.94 7.60
N TRP A 243 6.73 12.19 8.06
CA TRP A 243 6.09 13.30 7.38
C TRP A 243 6.94 13.90 6.25
N THR A 244 8.27 13.88 6.40
CA THR A 244 9.17 14.54 5.47
C THR A 244 10.23 13.60 4.97
N GLN A 245 10.26 13.44 3.66
CA GLN A 245 11.08 12.44 3.00
C GLN A 245 11.81 13.07 1.81
N LEU A 246 12.94 12.48 1.43
CA LEU A 246 13.64 12.78 0.19
C LEU A 246 13.10 11.87 -0.90
N LEU A 247 12.23 12.39 -1.77
CA LEU A 247 11.42 11.60 -2.70
C LEU A 247 11.76 11.93 -4.17
N PRO A 248 11.53 10.98 -5.09
CA PRO A 248 11.89 11.15 -6.51
C PRO A 248 11.12 12.32 -7.16
N ASN A 249 11.78 13.00 -8.10
CA ASN A 249 11.17 14.06 -8.90
C ASN A 249 10.33 13.49 -10.05
N HIS A 250 9.29 14.21 -10.44
CA HIS A 250 8.41 13.83 -11.54
C HIS A 250 8.91 14.29 -12.92
N ASP A 251 9.77 15.31 -12.97
CA ASP A 251 10.18 15.99 -14.22
C ASP A 251 11.63 15.70 -14.66
N ASP A 252 12.31 14.79 -13.99
CA ASP A 252 13.65 14.33 -14.36
C ASP A 252 13.78 12.79 -14.22
N ILE A 253 15.01 12.28 -14.30
CA ILE A 253 15.27 10.83 -14.34
C ILE A 253 15.84 10.31 -13.01
N ASP A 254 16.54 11.16 -12.26
CA ASP A 254 17.37 10.76 -11.12
C ASP A 254 17.43 11.78 -9.98
N GLY A 255 16.68 12.87 -10.10
CA GLY A 255 16.61 13.93 -9.11
C GLY A 255 15.64 13.61 -8.00
N TYR A 256 15.90 14.20 -6.84
CA TYR A 256 15.07 14.05 -5.65
C TYR A 256 14.82 15.42 -5.04
N HIS A 257 13.72 15.54 -4.31
CA HIS A 257 13.39 16.72 -3.54
C HIS A 257 12.91 16.34 -2.14
N VAL A 258 13.18 17.22 -1.17
CA VAL A 258 12.61 17.08 0.17
C VAL A 258 11.20 17.63 0.14
N THR A 259 10.23 16.82 0.54
CA THR A 259 8.82 17.20 0.58
C THR A 259 8.16 16.67 1.86
N SER A 260 7.06 17.30 2.24
CA SER A 260 6.45 17.20 3.56
C SER A 260 4.94 17.11 3.44
N GLY A 261 4.31 16.13 4.11
CA GLY A 261 2.86 15.95 4.07
C GLY A 261 2.38 14.59 4.58
N THR A 262 1.13 14.52 5.04
CA THR A 262 0.47 13.25 5.36
C THR A 262 0.40 12.37 4.12
N SER A 263 0.36 13.00 2.95
CA SER A 263 0.48 12.40 1.64
C SER A 263 1.73 11.52 1.47
N PHE A 264 2.79 11.73 2.26
CA PHE A 264 4.00 10.89 2.23
C PHE A 264 4.11 9.97 3.44
N ALA A 265 3.59 10.38 4.60
CA ALA A 265 3.47 9.50 5.77
C ALA A 265 2.57 8.27 5.50
N THR A 266 1.51 8.48 4.73
CA THR A 266 0.52 7.45 4.37
C THR A 266 1.11 6.31 3.52
N PRO A 267 1.70 6.58 2.34
CA PRO A 267 2.31 5.54 1.50
C PRO A 267 3.54 4.92 2.16
N ARG A 268 4.30 5.67 2.96
CA ARG A 268 5.36 5.10 3.81
C ARG A 268 4.84 3.98 4.70
N THR A 269 3.69 4.22 5.35
CA THR A 269 3.04 3.22 6.20
C THR A 269 2.55 2.02 5.38
N ALA A 270 2.02 2.25 4.17
CA ALA A 270 1.66 1.17 3.27
C ALA A 270 2.86 0.30 2.90
N GLY A 271 4.03 0.89 2.60
CA GLY A 271 5.25 0.13 2.34
C GLY A 271 5.78 -0.64 3.56
N ILE A 272 5.69 -0.07 4.77
CA ILE A 272 6.01 -0.78 6.02
C ILE A 272 5.15 -2.05 6.16
N LEU A 273 3.85 -1.93 5.92
CA LEU A 273 2.92 -3.05 6.00
C LEU A 273 3.15 -4.07 4.88
N SER A 274 3.56 -3.63 3.68
CA SER A 274 3.86 -4.54 2.57
C SER A 274 5.10 -5.39 2.84
N GLU A 275 6.16 -4.82 3.44
CA GLU A 275 7.35 -5.55 3.91
C GLU A 275 7.00 -6.63 4.94
N VAL A 276 6.12 -6.29 5.89
CA VAL A 276 5.61 -7.25 6.88
C VAL A 276 4.88 -8.41 6.19
N LEU A 277 3.98 -8.10 5.25
CA LEU A 277 3.23 -9.13 4.53
C LEU A 277 4.14 -10.04 3.69
N GLU A 278 5.11 -9.46 2.99
CA GLU A 278 6.10 -10.20 2.20
C GLU A 278 6.91 -11.17 3.08
N THR A 279 7.43 -10.70 4.21
CA THR A 279 8.20 -11.55 5.14
C THR A 279 7.35 -12.65 5.77
N LEU A 280 6.10 -12.35 6.14
CA LEU A 280 5.18 -13.34 6.70
C LEU A 280 4.73 -14.37 5.65
N ARG A 281 4.64 -13.99 4.37
CA ARG A 281 4.37 -14.92 3.26
C ARG A 281 5.52 -15.88 3.03
N GLU A 282 6.76 -15.39 3.06
CA GLU A 282 7.94 -16.26 3.03
C GLU A 282 7.92 -17.23 4.21
N THR A 283 7.70 -16.69 5.42
CA THR A 283 7.65 -17.49 6.64
C THR A 283 6.51 -18.50 6.61
N GLY A 284 5.36 -18.16 6.05
CA GLY A 284 4.15 -18.98 5.96
C GLY A 284 4.09 -19.91 4.74
N MET A 285 5.08 -19.85 3.84
CA MET A 285 5.07 -20.50 2.51
C MET A 285 3.78 -20.19 1.73
N ASP A 286 3.41 -18.91 1.68
CA ASP A 286 2.28 -18.39 0.91
C ASP A 286 2.80 -17.66 -0.33
N ASN A 287 2.49 -18.19 -1.51
CA ASN A 287 2.92 -17.63 -2.80
C ASN A 287 1.86 -16.70 -3.42
N GLY A 288 0.74 -16.44 -2.74
CA GLY A 288 -0.31 -15.56 -3.23
C GLY A 288 -0.38 -14.22 -2.49
N SER A 289 -1.10 -13.28 -3.07
CA SER A 289 -1.39 -11.98 -2.46
C SER A 289 -2.89 -11.64 -2.52
N GLY A 290 -3.24 -10.52 -1.91
CA GLY A 290 -4.60 -10.07 -1.69
C GLY A 290 -5.31 -10.84 -0.57
N ALA A 291 -6.53 -10.39 -0.29
CA ALA A 291 -7.44 -11.00 0.68
C ALA A 291 -8.72 -11.52 -0.01
N SER A 292 -8.57 -12.13 -1.19
CA SER A 292 -9.71 -12.59 -2.00
C SER A 292 -10.58 -13.64 -1.27
N GLU A 293 -11.81 -13.83 -1.75
CA GLU A 293 -12.73 -14.84 -1.22
C GLU A 293 -12.12 -16.26 -1.34
N GLU A 294 -11.38 -16.54 -2.41
CA GLU A 294 -10.67 -17.81 -2.59
C GLU A 294 -9.57 -18.04 -1.55
N ARG A 295 -9.00 -16.94 -1.03
CA ARG A 295 -8.02 -16.94 0.07
C ARG A 295 -8.68 -16.87 1.45
N GLY A 296 -10.01 -16.95 1.52
CA GLY A 296 -10.76 -16.90 2.77
C GLY A 296 -10.70 -15.56 3.50
N GLY A 297 -10.34 -14.47 2.79
CA GLY A 297 -10.13 -13.16 3.40
C GLY A 297 -8.79 -12.99 4.13
N PHE A 298 -7.85 -13.94 3.97
CA PHE A 298 -6.53 -13.85 4.59
C PHE A 298 -5.55 -13.08 3.71
N LEU A 299 -4.88 -12.08 4.29
CA LEU A 299 -3.74 -11.40 3.67
C LEU A 299 -2.54 -12.36 3.60
N VAL A 300 -2.30 -13.16 4.64
CA VAL A 300 -1.32 -14.26 4.62
C VAL A 300 -2.04 -15.57 4.86
N ASN A 301 -2.07 -16.44 3.86
CA ASN A 301 -2.67 -17.75 3.93
C ASN A 301 -1.58 -18.81 4.16
N SER A 302 -1.08 -18.86 5.38
CA SER A 302 -0.01 -19.80 5.77
C SER A 302 -0.43 -21.26 5.57
N THR A 303 0.46 -22.03 4.95
CA THR A 303 0.29 -23.49 4.78
C THR A 303 1.12 -24.29 5.80
N ASN A 304 1.77 -23.62 6.75
CA ASN A 304 2.68 -24.23 7.72
C ASN A 304 2.29 -23.94 9.18
N SER A 305 3.26 -23.79 10.09
CA SER A 305 3.01 -23.56 11.52
C SER A 305 2.60 -22.12 11.87
N LEU A 306 2.75 -21.17 10.94
CA LEU A 306 2.28 -19.80 11.09
C LEU A 306 0.75 -19.73 11.03
N GLN A 307 0.13 -18.91 11.87
CA GLN A 307 -1.31 -18.63 11.79
C GLN A 307 -1.63 -17.80 10.54
N SER A 308 -2.75 -18.06 9.86
CA SER A 308 -3.21 -17.19 8.78
C SER A 308 -3.55 -15.79 9.30
N ILE A 309 -3.12 -14.75 8.58
CA ILE A 309 -3.18 -13.35 9.01
C ILE A 309 -4.29 -12.62 8.25
N THR A 310 -5.17 -11.96 8.99
CA THR A 310 -6.24 -11.09 8.47
C THR A 310 -5.85 -9.62 8.55
N ASN A 311 -6.68 -8.75 7.95
CA ASN A 311 -6.59 -7.30 8.15
C ASN A 311 -6.57 -6.91 9.63
N SER A 312 -7.46 -7.48 10.45
CA SER A 312 -7.56 -7.13 11.87
C SER A 312 -6.30 -7.50 12.65
N ASP A 313 -5.67 -8.64 12.34
CA ASP A 313 -4.45 -9.07 13.01
C ASP A 313 -3.30 -8.10 12.70
N LEU A 314 -3.15 -7.72 11.42
CA LEU A 314 -2.12 -6.77 11.00
C LEU A 314 -2.32 -5.39 11.62
N ARG A 315 -3.57 -4.92 11.71
CA ARG A 315 -3.93 -3.66 12.39
C ARG A 315 -3.64 -3.69 13.88
N GLU A 316 -3.98 -4.78 14.56
CA GLU A 316 -3.66 -4.94 15.98
C GLU A 316 -2.16 -4.87 16.20
N ALA A 317 -1.37 -5.59 15.40
CA ALA A 317 0.08 -5.57 15.49
C ALA A 317 0.65 -4.16 15.22
N LEU A 318 0.15 -3.45 14.21
CA LEU A 318 0.53 -2.05 13.94
C LEU A 318 0.29 -1.18 15.19
N ASN A 319 -0.90 -1.24 15.77
CA ASN A 319 -1.30 -0.47 16.96
C ASN A 319 -0.43 -0.80 18.18
N LEU A 320 -0.11 -2.08 18.39
CA LEU A 320 0.74 -2.54 19.49
C LEU A 320 2.18 -2.03 19.33
N SER A 321 2.70 -2.04 18.11
CA SER A 321 4.08 -1.64 17.80
C SER A 321 4.34 -0.15 17.94
N ALA A 322 3.32 0.68 17.68
CA ALA A 322 3.47 2.14 17.61
C ALA A 322 4.04 2.73 18.90
N TRP A 323 4.94 3.71 18.83
CA TRP A 323 5.59 4.28 20.01
C TRP A 323 5.20 5.74 20.23
N TYR A 324 5.27 6.22 21.47
CA TYR A 324 5.06 7.65 21.75
C TYR A 324 6.41 8.36 21.90
N PRO A 325 6.63 9.46 21.16
CA PRO A 325 7.77 10.32 21.37
C PRO A 325 7.82 10.83 22.80
N SER A 326 9.00 10.80 23.39
CA SER A 326 9.20 11.36 24.72
C SER A 326 9.23 12.88 24.65
N PHE A 327 8.59 13.55 25.61
CA PHE A 327 8.79 14.99 25.81
C PHE A 327 10.27 15.37 25.98
N SER A 328 11.11 14.45 26.48
CA SER A 328 12.54 14.70 26.67
C SER A 328 13.35 14.79 25.38
N THR A 329 12.82 14.30 24.25
CA THR A 329 13.46 14.35 22.93
C THR A 329 12.93 15.49 22.08
N TRP A 330 11.95 16.26 22.57
CA TRP A 330 11.43 17.44 21.90
C TRP A 330 12.45 18.59 21.92
N ASP A 331 12.68 19.22 20.76
CA ASP A 331 13.50 20.42 20.65
C ASP A 331 12.60 21.67 20.55
N PRO A 332 12.54 22.53 21.60
CA PRO A 332 11.70 23.72 21.61
C PRO A 332 12.11 24.81 20.60
N THR A 333 13.25 24.67 19.92
CA THR A 333 13.75 25.66 18.96
C THR A 333 13.25 25.44 17.53
N THR A 334 12.64 24.29 17.27
CA THR A 334 12.15 23.85 15.96
C THR A 334 10.83 24.53 15.55
N GLY A 335 10.12 25.17 16.48
CA GLY A 335 8.87 25.90 16.20
C GLY A 335 7.60 25.05 16.33
N THR A 336 7.66 24.01 17.16
CA THR A 336 6.72 22.87 17.13
C THR A 336 6.13 22.61 18.49
N LEU A 337 5.08 21.79 18.54
CA LEU A 337 4.46 21.43 19.80
C LEU A 337 4.97 20.05 20.25
N PRO A 338 5.29 19.89 21.54
CA PRO A 338 5.59 18.57 22.06
C PRO A 338 4.33 17.70 22.04
N ILE A 339 4.52 16.38 21.91
CA ILE A 339 3.45 15.43 22.15
C ILE A 339 2.98 15.53 23.61
N SER A 340 1.66 15.60 23.78
CA SER A 340 0.99 15.73 25.06
C SER A 340 1.30 14.52 25.94
N PRO A 341 1.86 14.71 27.15
CA PRO A 341 2.13 13.59 28.05
C PRO A 341 0.86 13.05 28.73
N VAL A 342 -0.30 13.67 28.49
CA VAL A 342 -1.59 13.30 29.13
C VAL A 342 -2.56 12.67 28.13
N ALA A 343 -2.52 13.09 26.87
CA ALA A 343 -3.41 12.60 25.83
C ALA A 343 -2.68 12.57 24.48
N PRO A 344 -1.58 11.81 24.35
CA PRO A 344 -0.80 11.75 23.10
C PRO A 344 -1.64 11.22 21.93
N CYS A 345 -2.62 10.37 22.23
CA CYS A 345 -3.56 9.80 21.26
C CYS A 345 -4.32 10.83 20.42
N THR A 346 -4.58 12.03 20.94
CA THR A 346 -5.30 13.05 20.16
C THR A 346 -4.42 13.68 19.07
N GLN A 347 -3.10 13.51 19.16
CA GLN A 347 -2.13 14.05 18.22
C GLN A 347 -1.58 12.98 17.28
N VAL A 348 -1.28 11.78 17.79
CA VAL A 348 -0.59 10.72 17.02
C VAL A 348 -1.27 9.35 17.14
N GLY A 349 -2.53 9.29 17.60
CA GLY A 349 -3.30 8.05 17.65
C GLY A 349 -2.67 6.99 18.56
N TRP A 350 -2.54 5.76 18.07
CA TRP A 350 -1.85 4.67 18.78
C TRP A 350 -0.35 4.96 18.98
N GLY A 351 0.24 5.83 18.16
CA GLY A 351 1.62 6.28 18.23
C GLY A 351 2.24 6.50 16.86
N VAL A 352 3.55 6.67 16.85
CA VAL A 352 4.39 6.81 15.66
C VAL A 352 4.84 5.43 15.18
N VAL A 353 4.87 5.26 13.85
CA VAL A 353 5.37 4.06 13.17
C VAL A 353 6.43 4.45 12.15
N ASN A 354 7.53 3.68 12.12
CA ASN A 354 8.61 3.78 11.14
C ASN A 354 9.21 2.39 10.86
N MET A 355 10.34 2.35 10.14
CA MET A 355 10.99 1.09 9.76
C MET A 355 11.37 0.20 10.95
N SER A 356 11.60 0.78 12.13
CA SER A 356 11.94 0.00 13.33
C SER A 356 10.76 -0.84 13.86
N ASN A 357 9.54 -0.58 13.40
CA ASN A 357 8.34 -1.30 13.78
C ASN A 357 8.13 -2.61 13.00
N ILE A 358 8.80 -2.80 11.86
CA ILE A 358 8.61 -3.97 10.99
C ILE A 358 8.89 -5.28 11.71
N GLN A 359 10.09 -5.42 12.30
CA GLN A 359 10.46 -6.65 12.99
C GLN A 359 9.56 -6.96 14.21
N PRO A 360 9.25 -5.99 15.10
CA PRO A 360 8.28 -6.22 16.17
C PRO A 360 6.90 -6.69 15.69
N ILE A 361 6.41 -6.18 14.56
CA ILE A 361 5.13 -6.62 13.98
C ILE A 361 5.24 -8.06 13.49
N ILE A 362 6.31 -8.40 12.75
CA ILE A 362 6.57 -9.76 12.25
C ILE A 362 6.67 -10.75 13.41
N ASP A 363 7.53 -10.47 14.39
CA ASP A 363 7.77 -11.34 15.54
C ASP A 363 6.48 -11.58 16.35
N HIS A 364 5.57 -10.60 16.34
CA HIS A 364 4.28 -10.71 17.00
C HIS A 364 3.31 -11.61 16.24
N LEU A 365 3.20 -11.40 14.93
CA LEU A 365 2.28 -12.14 14.07
C LEU A 365 2.76 -13.58 13.81
N ASP A 366 4.07 -13.84 13.86
CA ASP A 366 4.63 -15.19 13.76
C ASP A 366 4.70 -15.95 15.09
N GLY A 367 4.38 -15.27 16.19
CA GLY A 367 4.33 -15.84 17.54
C GLY A 367 5.70 -16.08 18.18
N THR A 368 6.79 -15.55 17.61
CA THR A 368 8.14 -15.64 18.20
C THR A 368 8.33 -14.66 19.37
N SER A 369 7.58 -13.56 19.39
CA SER A 369 7.58 -12.56 20.46
C SER A 369 6.17 -12.03 20.73
N GLU A 370 5.89 -11.61 21.96
CA GLU A 370 4.64 -10.92 22.28
C GLU A 370 4.90 -9.42 22.44
N MET A 371 4.08 -8.58 21.80
CA MET A 371 4.07 -7.15 22.07
C MET A 371 3.21 -6.84 23.30
N PRO A 372 3.67 -5.95 24.21
CA PRO A 372 2.91 -5.60 25.40
C PRO A 372 1.64 -4.84 25.03
N GLN A 373 0.57 -5.10 25.79
CA GLN A 373 -0.68 -4.35 25.67
C GLN A 373 -0.47 -2.85 25.90
N ARG A 374 -1.21 -2.04 25.15
CA ARG A 374 -1.15 -0.57 25.25
C ARG A 374 -1.66 -0.10 26.63
N PRO A 375 -1.17 1.05 27.13
CA PRO A 375 -1.69 1.66 28.35
C PRO A 375 -3.22 1.87 28.30
N ALA A 376 -3.90 1.65 29.42
CA ALA A 376 -5.37 1.65 29.45
C ALA A 376 -6.01 3.00 29.10
N ASP A 377 -5.32 4.10 29.38
CA ASP A 377 -5.71 5.46 28.99
C ASP A 377 -5.62 5.69 27.47
N VAL A 378 -4.58 5.13 26.84
CA VAL A 378 -4.40 5.13 25.39
C VAL A 378 -5.51 4.31 24.72
N VAL A 379 -5.76 3.10 25.21
CA VAL A 379 -6.85 2.23 24.72
C VAL A 379 -8.19 2.95 24.84
N ALA A 380 -8.51 3.52 26.00
CA ALA A 380 -9.76 4.24 26.20
C ALA A 380 -9.91 5.46 25.27
N CYS A 381 -8.81 6.15 24.96
CA CYS A 381 -8.81 7.27 24.03
C CYS A 381 -9.08 6.82 22.59
N MET A 382 -8.41 5.76 22.14
CA MET A 382 -8.57 5.24 20.78
C MET A 382 -9.93 4.56 20.59
N ASP A 383 -10.45 3.87 21.61
CA ASP A 383 -11.83 3.37 21.60
C ASP A 383 -12.85 4.50 21.48
N ALA A 384 -12.60 5.63 22.15
CA ALA A 384 -13.45 6.82 22.02
C ALA A 384 -13.34 7.43 20.61
N ASN A 385 -12.13 7.49 20.04
CA ASN A 385 -11.92 7.95 18.67
C ASN A 385 -12.69 7.09 17.66
N GLN A 386 -12.54 5.76 17.76
CA GLN A 386 -13.25 4.78 16.94
C GLN A 386 -14.78 4.94 17.05
N GLN A 387 -15.32 5.08 18.27
CA GLN A 387 -16.76 5.30 18.48
C GLN A 387 -17.25 6.61 17.83
N ILE A 388 -16.44 7.67 17.84
CA ILE A 388 -16.81 8.94 17.20
C ILE A 388 -16.82 8.77 15.67
N ARG A 389 -15.83 8.08 15.10
CA ARG A 389 -15.78 7.75 13.66
C ARG A 389 -17.01 6.94 13.26
N GLU A 390 -17.32 5.86 13.99
CA GLU A 390 -18.50 5.03 13.72
C GLU A 390 -19.80 5.84 13.83
N ALA A 391 -19.93 6.70 14.83
CA ALA A 391 -21.10 7.55 15.00
C ALA A 391 -21.26 8.57 13.86
N TYR A 392 -20.15 9.18 13.41
CA TYR A 392 -20.17 10.13 12.29
C TYR A 392 -20.51 9.43 10.97
N TRP A 393 -19.77 8.37 10.63
CA TRP A 393 -19.91 7.70 9.33
C TRP A 393 -21.17 6.85 9.23
N SER A 394 -21.78 6.40 10.33
CA SER A 394 -23.11 5.78 10.30
C SER A 394 -24.26 6.76 10.04
N PHE A 395 -24.02 8.06 10.19
CA PHE A 395 -25.00 9.11 9.85
C PHE A 395 -24.84 9.63 8.42
N VAL A 396 -23.60 9.64 7.92
CA VAL A 396 -23.24 10.18 6.60
C VAL A 396 -23.37 9.13 5.48
N ALA A 397 -23.04 7.86 5.77
CA ALA A 397 -23.08 6.74 4.81
C ALA A 397 -24.45 6.06 4.70
#